data_AF-A0A174M0U6-F1
#
_entry.id   AF-A0A174M0U6-F1
#
_cell.length_a   1.000
_cell.length_b   1.000
_cell.length_c   1.000
_cell.angle_alpha   90.00
_cell.angle_beta   90.00
_cell.angle_gamma   90.00
#
_symmetry.space_group_name_H-M   'P 1'
#
loop_
_entity.id
_entity.type
_entity.pdbx_description
1 polymer ?
#
loop_
_entity_poly.entity_id
_entity_poly.type
_entity_poly.pdbx_seq_one_letter_code
_entity_poly.pdbx_strand_id
1 'polypeptide(L)' 'MNDNLKLYRCVFLKENNEFIIGKDIFNEKVYHIRKSEETEGFKIGTDNSFYAEKEMKGILFKKNILKVINYNKVIEMA' A
#
# COMPACT_ATOMS: atom_id res chain seq x y z
N MET A 1 -7.51 -9.28 -20.09
CA MET A 1 -7.30 -9.44 -18.63
C MET A 1 -5.90 -8.94 -18.35
N ASN A 2 -5.76 -7.86 -17.57
CA ASN A 2 -4.49 -7.14 -17.43
C ASN A 2 -3.74 -7.70 -16.20
N ASP A 3 -2.89 -8.70 -16.43
CA ASP A 3 -2.18 -9.52 -15.42
C ASP A 3 -1.12 -8.78 -14.57
N ASN A 4 -1.18 -7.45 -14.43
CA ASN A 4 -0.08 -6.69 -13.82
C ASN A 4 -0.43 -5.93 -12.53
N LEU A 5 -1.67 -6.02 -12.02
CA LEU A 5 -2.05 -5.41 -10.75
C LEU A 5 -1.78 -6.37 -9.58
N LYS A 6 -0.59 -6.26 -8.99
CA LYS A 6 -0.26 -6.96 -7.73
C LYS A 6 -0.85 -6.19 -6.56
N LEU A 7 -1.84 -6.79 -5.91
CA LEU A 7 -2.40 -6.35 -4.64
C LEU A 7 -1.54 -6.86 -3.48
N TYR A 8 -1.24 -5.98 -2.53
CA TYR A 8 -0.53 -6.29 -1.30
C TYR A 8 -1.44 -5.98 -0.12
N ARG A 9 -1.39 -6.81 0.93
CA ARG A 9 -2.09 -6.55 2.18
C ARG A 9 -1.05 -6.17 3.22
N CYS A 10 -0.89 -4.86 3.42
CA CYS A 10 0.16 -4.31 4.25
C CYS A 10 -0.36 -4.00 5.66
N VAL A 11 0.44 -4.37 6.66
CA VAL A 11 0.24 -3.96 8.06
C VAL A 11 1.05 -2.69 8.33
N PHE A 12 0.40 -1.68 8.89
CA PHE A 12 1.02 -0.41 9.29
C PHE A 12 2.07 -0.66 10.39
N LEU A 13 3.32 -0.24 10.15
CA LEU A 13 4.40 -0.32 11.13
C LEU A 13 4.74 1.04 11.73
N LYS A 14 4.91 2.05 10.86
CA LYS A 14 5.26 3.42 11.23
C LYS A 14 4.97 4.35 10.06
N GLU A 15 5.08 5.66 10.26
CA GLU A 15 4.91 6.65 9.20
C GLU A 15 5.94 7.78 9.32
N ASN A 16 6.11 8.54 8.24
CA ASN A 16 6.78 9.83 8.20
C ASN A 16 5.88 10.86 7.49
N ASN A 17 6.38 12.05 7.18
CA ASN A 17 5.57 13.11 6.58
C ASN A 17 4.97 12.72 5.21
N GLU A 18 5.61 11.85 4.45
CA GLU A 18 5.23 11.54 3.05
C GLU A 18 4.74 10.10 2.86
N PHE A 19 5.15 9.17 3.72
CA PHE A 19 4.94 7.74 3.55
C PHE A 19 4.52 7.04 4.84
N ILE A 20 3.67 6.04 4.68
CA ILE A 20 3.47 4.94 5.63
C ILE A 20 4.47 3.83 5.30
N ILE A 21 5.09 3.26 6.31
CA ILE A 21 5.92 2.06 6.19
C ILE A 21 5.06 0.89 6.63
N GLY A 22 4.81 -0.03 5.70
CA GLY A 22 3.99 -1.21 5.94
C GLY A 22 4.71 -2.50 5.58
N LYS A 23 4.37 -3.60 6.25
CA LYS A 23 4.85 -4.94 5.93
C LYS A 23 3.74 -5.75 5.28
N ASP A 24 3.99 -6.29 4.09
CA ASP A 24 3.04 -7.20 3.46
C ASP A 24 2.95 -8.51 4.26
N ILE A 25 1.73 -8.98 4.51
CA ILE A 25 1.51 -10.18 5.32
C ILE A 25 1.87 -11.48 4.59
N PHE A 26 1.92 -11.48 3.25
CA PHE A 26 2.12 -12.70 2.47
C PHE A 26 3.59 -12.95 2.16
N ASN A 27 4.35 -11.90 1.85
CA ASN A 27 5.77 -12.00 1.49
C ASN A 27 6.73 -11.41 2.52
N GLU A 28 6.20 -10.88 3.63
CA GLU A 28 6.94 -10.27 4.73
C GLU A 28 7.84 -9.08 4.35
N LYS A 29 7.76 -8.56 3.13
CA LYS A 29 8.57 -7.42 2.70
C LYS A 29 7.98 -6.12 3.20
N VAL A 30 8.89 -5.19 3.49
CA VAL A 30 8.56 -3.83 3.89
C VAL A 30 8.48 -2.94 2.66
N TYR A 31 7.40 -2.16 2.57
CA TYR A 31 7.10 -1.26 1.48
C TYR A 31 6.89 0.17 1.99
N HIS A 32 7.17 1.12 1.10
CA HIS A 32 6.82 2.53 1.32
C HIS A 32 5.48 2.77 0.64
N ILE A 33 4.49 3.18 1.41
CA ILE A 33 3.14 3.44 0.93
C ILE A 33 2.93 4.94 0.98
N ARG A 34 2.65 5.56 -0.18
CA ARG A 34 2.48 7.00 -0.24
C ARG A 34 1.21 7.40 0.50
N LYS A 35 1.31 8.45 1.32
CA LYS A 35 0.12 9.04 1.96
C LYS A 35 -0.78 9.72 0.93
N SER A 36 -2.07 9.53 1.08
CA SER A 36 -3.15 10.13 0.30
C SER A 36 -4.41 10.25 1.17
N GLU A 37 -5.50 10.79 0.62
CA GLU A 37 -6.79 10.87 1.31
C GLU A 37 -7.26 9.50 1.80
N GLU A 38 -7.01 8.45 1.01
CA GLU A 38 -7.31 7.07 1.39
C GLU A 38 -6.50 6.59 2.61
N THR A 39 -5.39 7.26 2.95
CA THR A 39 -4.54 6.89 4.08
C THR A 39 -4.88 7.58 5.40
N GLU A 40 -5.70 8.63 5.38
CA GLU A 40 -5.91 9.52 6.54
C GLU A 40 -6.60 8.83 7.73
N GLY A 41 -7.31 7.72 7.49
CA GLY A 41 -7.97 6.92 8.51
C GLY A 41 -7.11 5.83 9.17
N PHE A 42 -5.98 5.44 8.55
CA PHE A 42 -5.19 4.32 9.06
C PHE A 42 -4.26 4.75 10.19
N LYS A 43 -4.41 4.10 11.34
CA LYS A 43 -3.58 4.34 12.53
C LYS A 43 -3.18 3.02 13.16
N ILE A 44 -2.02 3.01 13.81
CA ILE A 44 -1.57 1.85 14.60
C ILE A 44 -2.58 1.64 15.75
N GLY A 45 -3.19 0.45 15.80
CA GLY A 45 -4.08 0.04 16.90
C GLY A 45 -5.58 0.13 16.62
N THR A 46 -6.01 0.73 15.51
CA THR A 46 -7.42 0.67 15.05
C THR A 46 -7.51 -0.21 13.81
N ASP A 47 -7.27 0.38 12.64
CA ASP A 47 -7.20 -0.31 11.35
C ASP A 47 -5.74 -0.34 10.92
N ASN A 48 -5.05 -1.40 11.31
CA ASN A 48 -3.63 -1.55 11.07
C ASN A 48 -3.33 -2.30 9.77
N SER A 49 -4.32 -2.67 8.96
CA SER A 49 -4.10 -3.37 7.69
C SER A 49 -4.87 -2.74 6.53
N PHE A 50 -4.23 -2.60 5.38
CA PHE A 50 -4.83 -2.01 4.19
C PHE A 50 -4.34 -2.70 2.90
N TYR A 51 -5.13 -2.55 1.85
CA TYR A 51 -4.76 -3.02 0.51
C TYR A 51 -4.00 -1.91 -0.23
N ALA A 52 -2.91 -2.30 -0.87
CA ALA A 52 -2.10 -1.38 -1.65
C ALA A 52 -1.66 -2.03 -2.97
N GLU A 53 -1.54 -1.22 -4.01
CA GLU A 53 -1.05 -1.63 -5.32
C GLU A 53 0.31 -1.02 -5.62
N LYS A 54 1.11 -1.68 -6.46
CA LYS A 54 2.43 -1.19 -6.82
C LYS A 54 2.33 -0.02 -7.82
N GLU A 55 2.74 1.17 -7.38
CA GLU A 55 2.94 2.30 -8.27
C GLU A 55 4.37 2.22 -8.84
N MET A 56 4.53 1.69 -10.06
CA MET A 56 5.83 1.68 -10.75
C MET A 56 6.17 3.12 -11.19
N LYS A 57 6.88 3.87 -10.36
CA LYS A 57 7.43 5.18 -10.74
C LYS A 57 8.95 5.11 -10.92
N GLY A 58 9.34 4.97 -12.19
CA GLY A 58 10.64 5.39 -12.71
C GLY A 58 11.83 4.50 -12.36
N ILE A 59 12.62 4.17 -13.38
CA ILE A 59 13.89 3.42 -13.31
C ILE A 59 14.90 4.06 -12.32
N LEU A 60 14.74 5.35 -11.99
CA LEU A 60 15.64 6.11 -11.13
C LEU A 60 15.49 5.81 -9.62
N PHE A 61 14.31 5.37 -9.16
CA PHE A 61 14.09 4.98 -7.77
C PHE A 61 13.83 3.47 -7.70
N LYS A 62 14.86 2.68 -7.35
CA LYS A 62 14.71 1.22 -7.09
C LYS A 62 13.75 0.88 -5.92
N LYS A 63 13.07 1.87 -5.34
CA LYS A 63 12.13 1.69 -4.23
C LYS A 63 10.75 1.37 -4.80
N ASN A 64 10.20 0.22 -4.43
CA ASN A 64 8.80 -0.11 -4.72
C ASN A 64 7.92 0.77 -3.83
N ILE A 65 7.29 1.78 -4.43
CA ILE A 65 6.29 2.61 -3.76
C ILE A 65 4.92 1.98 -4.03
N LEU A 66 4.12 1.83 -2.99
CA LEU A 66 2.75 1.37 -3.10
C LEU A 66 1.78 2.54 -2.89
N LYS A 67 0.58 2.40 -3.45
CA LYS A 67 -0.53 3.31 -3.22
C LYS A 67 -1.68 2.54 -2.58
N VAL A 68 -2.27 3.10 -1.53
CA VAL A 68 -3.48 2.50 -0.92
C VAL A 68 -4.64 2.59 -1.90
N ILE A 69 -5.40 1.51 -1.99
CA ILE A 69 -6.61 1.45 -2.80
C ILE A 69 -7.84 1.40 -1.90
N ASN A 70 -8.89 2.09 -2.32
CA ASN A 70 -10.18 2.05 -1.63
C ASN A 70 -10.80 0.65 -1.79
N TYR A 71 -11.43 0.13 -0.74
CA TYR A 71 -12.10 -1.17 -0.75
C TYR A 71 -13.15 -1.31 -1.86
N ASN A 72 -13.84 -0.22 -2.24
CA ASN A 72 -14.78 -0.24 -3.36
C ASN A 72 -14.07 -0.58 -4.69
N LYS A 73 -12.84 -0.12 -4.88
CA LYS A 73 -12.02 -0.51 -6.05
C LYS A 73 -11.56 -1.96 -5.95
N VAL A 74 -11.33 -2.48 -4.74
CA VAL A 74 -11.01 -3.91 -4.54
C VAL A 74 -12.17 -4.79 -5.00
N ILE A 75 -13.41 -4.39 -4.71
CA ILE A 75 -14.62 -5.14 -5.12
C ILE A 75 -14.77 -5.16 -6.65
N GLU A 76 -14.52 -4.04 -7.32
CA GLU A 76 -14.54 -3.98 -8.80
C GLU A 76 -13.42 -4.84 -9.46
N MET A 77 -12.40 -5.21 -8.68
CA MET A 77 -11.27 -6.03 -9.13
C MET A 77 -11.42 -7.52 -8.81
N ALA A 78 -12.46 -7.92 -8.05
CA ALA A 78 -12.74 -9.30 -7.66
C ALA A 78 -13.76 -9.96 -8.61
#